data_AF-A0A2V9BH92-F1
#
_entry.id   AF-A0A2V9BH92-F1
#
_cell.length_a   1.000
_cell.length_b   1.000
_cell.length_c   1.000
_cell.angle_alpha   90.00
_cell.angle_beta   90.00
_cell.angle_gamma   90.00
#
_symmetry.space_group_name_H-M   'P 1'
#
loop_
_entity.id
_entity.type
_entity.pdbx_description
1 polymer ?
#
loop_
_entity_poly.entity_id
_entity_poly.type
_entity_poly.pdbx_seq_one_letter_code
_entity_poly.pdbx_strand_id
1 'polypeptide(L)'
;MYTIKQGGTTTTITIDNTLNTTTVVAGGTTLNIVGVPTQKDPSTGAVMRDATLVDGDITSLSGPGQGVAAIQDNTALTITAAKDVTVTDDILYKTPPVTTTQNQIPGAPADTLIPGNDHGQVLGIFTAKSDVQMDNKQSNGNLEIDASIAMISQGGTGGWINIGNHIDTLVLMGGRIANQAKSGNTTTRNIFFDRRFAQNGFAPPWYPSTTVQSSASY
;
A
#
# COMPACT_ATOMS: atom_id res chain seq x y z
N MET A 1 11.70 -7.59 5.87
CA MET A 1 10.97 -8.69 6.53
C MET A 1 9.49 -8.34 6.49
N TYR A 2 8.69 -9.22 5.90
CA TYR A 2 7.24 -9.14 5.78
C TYR A 2 6.63 -10.31 6.53
N THR A 3 5.46 -10.13 7.11
CA THR A 3 4.76 -11.19 7.83
C THR A 3 3.33 -11.27 7.33
N ILE A 4 2.95 -12.43 6.79
CA ILE A 4 1.62 -12.74 6.28
C ILE A 4 0.96 -13.71 7.26
N LYS A 5 -0.22 -13.39 7.80
CA LYS A 5 -0.98 -14.31 8.65
C LYS A 5 -2.20 -14.82 7.87
N GLN A 6 -2.31 -16.13 7.68
CA GLN A 6 -3.43 -16.78 6.99
C GLN A 6 -3.91 -17.99 7.79
N GLY A 7 -5.20 -18.00 8.18
CA GLY A 7 -5.83 -19.17 8.81
C GLY A 7 -5.12 -19.71 10.06
N GLY A 8 -4.52 -18.83 10.88
CA GLY A 8 -3.74 -19.20 12.07
C GLY A 8 -2.26 -19.49 11.82
N THR A 9 -1.85 -19.63 10.56
CA THR A 9 -0.43 -19.80 10.20
C THR A 9 0.21 -18.44 9.94
N THR A 10 1.33 -18.17 10.60
CA THR A 10 2.17 -17.00 10.30
C THR A 10 3.25 -17.41 9.32
N THR A 11 3.27 -16.76 8.16
CA THR A 11 4.28 -16.84 7.12
C THR A 11 5.17 -15.60 7.18
N THR A 12 6.41 -15.74 7.64
CA THR A 12 7.40 -14.65 7.63
C THR A 12 8.24 -14.73 6.37
N ILE A 13 8.18 -13.72 5.53
CA ILE A 13 9.01 -13.57 4.33
C ILE A 13 10.12 -12.56 4.62
N THR A 14 11.37 -13.02 4.70
CA THR A 14 12.54 -12.15 4.80
C THR A 14 13.18 -12.03 3.43
N ILE A 15 13.15 -10.84 2.85
CA ILE A 15 13.92 -10.50 1.65
C ILE A 15 15.23 -9.86 2.11
N ASP A 16 16.35 -10.44 1.70
CA ASP A 16 17.68 -9.88 1.83
C ASP A 16 18.18 -9.43 0.46
N ASN A 17 18.12 -8.12 0.22
CA ASN A 17 18.56 -7.52 -1.04
C ASN A 17 20.09 -7.52 -1.20
N THR A 18 20.85 -7.67 -0.11
CA THR A 18 22.32 -7.71 -0.15
C THR A 18 22.80 -9.10 -0.56
N LEU A 19 22.18 -10.13 0.02
CA LEU A 19 22.49 -11.53 -0.28
C LEU A 19 21.68 -12.08 -1.46
N ASN A 20 20.71 -11.32 -1.96
CA ASN A 20 19.77 -11.72 -3.01
C ASN A 20 19.06 -13.04 -2.67
N THR A 21 18.49 -13.10 -1.47
CA THR A 21 17.78 -14.29 -0.97
C THR A 21 16.41 -13.92 -0.40
N THR A 22 15.49 -14.87 -0.49
CA THR A 22 14.18 -14.80 0.15
C THR A 22 13.98 -16.01 1.04
N THR A 23 13.77 -15.78 2.33
CA THR A 23 13.43 -16.83 3.29
C THR A 23 11.94 -16.74 3.61
N VAL A 24 11.20 -17.81 3.36
CA VAL A 24 9.79 -17.95 3.70
C VAL A 24 9.65 -18.94 4.85
N VAL A 25 9.26 -18.47 6.03
CA VAL A 25 9.02 -19.29 7.22
C VAL A 25 7.52 -19.42 7.44
N ALA A 26 6.92 -20.59 7.23
CA ALA A 26 5.48 -20.82 7.40
C ALA A 26 5.22 -22.13 8.12
N GLY A 27 4.36 -22.12 9.15
CA GLY A 27 3.92 -23.35 9.83
C GLY A 27 5.05 -24.22 10.37
N GLY A 28 6.15 -23.61 10.84
CA GLY A 28 7.35 -24.32 11.30
C GLY A 28 8.30 -24.78 10.20
N THR A 29 7.96 -24.58 8.92
CA THR A 29 8.82 -24.88 7.77
C THR A 29 9.56 -23.63 7.33
N THR A 30 10.83 -23.77 6.94
CA THR A 30 11.62 -22.69 6.33
C THR A 30 11.99 -23.07 4.90
N LEU A 31 11.61 -22.22 3.94
CA LEU A 31 12.00 -22.30 2.54
C LEU A 31 12.98 -21.17 2.23
N ASN A 32 14.18 -21.50 1.76
CA ASN A 32 15.15 -20.53 1.26
C ASN A 32 15.13 -20.53 -0.26
N ILE A 33 14.91 -19.36 -0.83
CA ILE A 33 14.88 -19.11 -2.27
C ILE A 33 16.10 -18.26 -2.61
N VAL A 34 16.87 -18.69 -3.61
CA VAL A 34 17.92 -17.86 -4.21
C VAL A 34 17.23 -16.90 -5.17
N GLY A 35 17.26 -15.61 -4.85
CA GLY A 35 16.54 -14.55 -5.54
C GLY A 35 15.53 -13.83 -4.64
N VAL A 36 15.12 -12.65 -5.10
CA VAL A 36 14.06 -11.84 -4.48
C VAL A 36 12.83 -11.77 -5.39
N PRO A 37 11.59 -11.79 -4.85
CA PRO A 37 10.37 -11.53 -5.60
C PRO A 37 10.48 -10.23 -6.39
N THR A 38 10.67 -10.36 -7.70
CA THR A 38 10.80 -9.23 -8.61
C THR A 38 9.63 -9.19 -9.57
N GLN A 39 9.02 -8.02 -9.67
CA GLN A 39 8.20 -7.66 -10.80
C GLN A 39 9.10 -7.55 -12.03
N LYS A 40 8.70 -8.20 -13.12
CA LYS A 40 9.32 -8.04 -14.43
C LYS A 40 8.33 -7.44 -15.42
N ASP A 41 8.83 -6.61 -16.31
CA ASP A 41 8.10 -6.17 -17.50
C ASP A 41 7.74 -7.42 -18.33
N PRO A 42 6.45 -7.66 -18.63
CA PRO A 42 6.02 -8.86 -19.35
C PRO A 42 6.46 -8.89 -20.82
N SER A 43 6.81 -7.74 -21.40
CA SER A 43 7.27 -7.59 -22.78
C SER A 43 8.78 -7.65 -22.92
N THR A 44 9.54 -7.09 -21.97
CA THR A 44 11.01 -7.03 -22.04
C THR A 44 11.71 -7.98 -21.08
N GLY A 45 11.01 -8.52 -20.08
CA GLY A 45 11.58 -9.35 -19.02
C GLY A 45 12.46 -8.57 -18.02
N ALA A 46 12.58 -7.24 -18.18
CA ALA A 46 13.37 -6.39 -17.31
C ALA A 46 12.75 -6.31 -15.91
N VAL A 47 13.58 -6.37 -14.86
CA VAL A 47 13.09 -6.14 -13.49
C VAL A 47 12.60 -4.71 -13.36
N MET A 48 11.36 -4.56 -12.93
CA MET A 48 10.72 -3.27 -12.70
C MET A 48 10.84 -2.85 -11.22
N ARG A 49 10.39 -3.69 -10.28
CA ARG A 49 10.29 -3.41 -8.82
C ARG A 49 10.16 -4.71 -8.00
N ASP A 50 10.09 -4.62 -6.67
CA ASP A 50 9.76 -5.75 -5.79
C ASP A 50 8.23 -5.91 -5.67
N ALA A 51 7.75 -7.16 -5.63
CA ALA A 51 6.32 -7.46 -5.52
C ALA A 51 6.02 -8.67 -4.64
N THR A 52 4.98 -8.56 -3.80
CA THR A 52 4.44 -9.65 -2.99
C THR A 52 3.05 -10.02 -3.50
N LEU A 53 2.89 -11.27 -3.92
CA LEU A 53 1.63 -11.82 -4.41
C LEU A 53 1.01 -12.77 -3.38
N VAL A 54 -0.27 -12.56 -3.07
CA VAL A 54 -1.06 -13.39 -2.16
C VAL A 54 -2.25 -13.99 -2.93
N ASP A 55 -2.25 -15.31 -3.07
CA ASP A 55 -3.35 -16.07 -3.66
C ASP A 55 -4.46 -16.32 -2.62
N GLY A 56 -5.18 -15.24 -2.29
CA GLY A 56 -6.28 -15.28 -1.31
C GLY A 56 -6.56 -13.92 -0.68
N ASP A 57 -7.14 -13.98 0.52
CA ASP A 57 -7.38 -12.82 1.39
C ASP A 57 -6.11 -12.48 2.18
N ILE A 58 -5.84 -11.19 2.36
CA ILE A 58 -4.95 -10.70 3.40
C ILE A 58 -5.83 -10.25 4.57
N THR A 59 -5.92 -11.07 5.61
CA THR A 59 -6.83 -10.79 6.74
C THR A 59 -6.25 -9.81 7.77
N SER A 60 -4.98 -9.46 7.65
CA SER A 60 -4.31 -8.46 8.49
C SER A 60 -3.04 -7.97 7.79
N LEU A 61 -3.14 -6.79 7.19
CA LEU A 61 -2.02 -5.98 6.75
C LEU A 61 -1.78 -4.88 7.80
N SER A 62 -0.58 -4.84 8.36
CA SER A 62 -0.20 -3.89 9.39
C SER A 62 1.25 -3.47 9.23
N GLY A 63 1.57 -2.23 9.61
CA GLY A 63 2.92 -1.81 9.90
C GLY A 63 3.49 -2.46 11.17
N PRO A 64 4.71 -2.09 11.57
CA PRO A 64 5.36 -2.58 12.79
C PRO A 64 4.70 -2.07 14.08
N GLY A 65 3.80 -1.09 13.99
CA GLY A 65 2.97 -0.58 15.07
C GLY A 65 2.58 0.88 14.81
N GLN A 66 1.64 1.37 15.62
CA GLN A 66 1.17 2.75 15.61
C GLN A 66 2.31 3.78 15.53
N GLY A 67 2.25 4.68 14.54
CA GLY A 67 3.24 5.74 14.37
C GLY A 67 4.62 5.29 13.90
N VAL A 68 4.81 3.99 13.59
CA VAL A 68 6.12 3.43 13.18
C VAL A 68 6.12 3.14 11.68
N ALA A 69 7.13 3.66 10.99
CA ALA A 69 7.30 3.49 9.55
C ALA A 69 7.34 2.02 9.11
N ALA A 70 6.40 1.65 8.23
CA ALA A 70 6.31 0.34 7.61
C ALA A 70 7.17 0.25 6.35
N ILE A 71 7.22 1.32 5.55
CA ILE A 71 7.94 1.37 4.27
C ILE A 71 9.16 2.27 4.43
N GLN A 72 10.35 1.67 4.34
CA GLN A 72 11.61 2.38 4.47
C GLN A 72 11.95 3.14 3.18
N ASP A 73 12.83 4.14 3.29
CA ASP A 73 13.40 4.81 2.12
C ASP A 73 14.01 3.79 1.14
N ASN A 74 13.95 4.12 -0.15
CA ASN A 74 14.35 3.29 -1.29
C ASN A 74 13.58 1.96 -1.41
N THR A 75 12.46 1.80 -0.70
CA THR A 75 11.62 0.60 -0.78
C THR A 75 10.38 0.86 -1.63
N ALA A 76 10.31 0.22 -2.78
CA ALA A 76 9.11 0.21 -3.60
C ALA A 76 8.49 -1.19 -3.57
N LEU A 77 7.29 -1.29 -2.98
CA LEU A 77 6.61 -2.56 -2.79
C LEU A 77 5.20 -2.50 -3.40
N THR A 78 4.82 -3.55 -4.11
CA THR A 78 3.41 -3.78 -4.46
C THR A 78 2.90 -5.04 -3.78
N ILE A 79 1.78 -4.92 -3.05
CA ILE A 79 1.02 -6.01 -2.47
C ILE A 79 -0.19 -6.25 -3.35
N THR A 80 -0.29 -7.46 -3.89
CA THR A 80 -1.46 -7.90 -4.66
C THR A 80 -2.14 -9.05 -3.94
N ALA A 81 -3.45 -8.92 -3.72
CA ALA A 81 -4.30 -10.00 -3.22
C ALA A 81 -5.33 -10.41 -4.28
N ALA A 82 -5.62 -11.71 -4.35
CA ALA A 82 -6.70 -12.22 -5.20
C ALA A 82 -8.09 -11.81 -4.69
N LYS A 83 -8.20 -11.54 -3.38
CA LYS A 83 -9.43 -11.15 -2.70
C LYS A 83 -9.20 -9.94 -1.77
N ASP A 84 -9.80 -9.92 -0.59
CA ASP A 84 -9.79 -8.74 0.28
C ASP A 84 -8.41 -8.46 0.86
N VAL A 85 -8.13 -7.18 1.12
CA VAL A 85 -6.97 -6.76 1.92
C VAL A 85 -7.47 -5.98 3.13
N THR A 86 -7.40 -6.59 4.32
CA THR A 86 -7.81 -5.98 5.58
C THR A 86 -6.63 -5.29 6.25
N VAL A 87 -6.65 -3.95 6.30
CA VAL A 87 -5.69 -3.13 7.03
C VAL A 87 -6.12 -3.03 8.50
N THR A 88 -5.24 -3.43 9.41
CA THR A 88 -5.55 -3.54 10.85
C THR A 88 -4.80 -2.55 11.74
N ASP A 89 -3.75 -1.91 11.20
CA ASP A 89 -2.91 -0.93 11.91
C ASP A 89 -2.34 0.07 10.90
N ASP A 90 -1.64 1.09 11.38
CA ASP A 90 -0.95 2.07 10.56
C ASP A 90 -0.01 1.41 9.54
N ILE A 91 0.08 2.01 8.35
CA ILE A 91 1.08 1.67 7.35
C ILE A 91 1.71 2.97 6.91
N LEU A 92 2.88 3.31 7.46
CA LEU A 92 3.48 4.62 7.23
C LEU A 92 4.70 4.54 6.32
N TYR A 93 4.91 5.57 5.49
CA TYR A 93 6.18 5.85 4.85
C TYR A 93 7.16 6.40 5.88
N LYS A 94 8.44 6.03 5.73
CA LYS A 94 9.51 6.58 6.57
C LYS A 94 9.69 8.09 6.40
N THR A 95 9.62 8.54 5.15
CA THR A 95 9.71 9.97 4.83
C THR A 95 8.42 10.37 4.11
N PRO A 96 7.60 11.28 4.70
CA PRO A 96 6.33 11.66 4.11
C PRO A 96 6.58 12.55 2.87
N PRO A 97 5.96 12.26 1.72
CA PRO A 97 6.15 13.04 0.50
C PRO A 97 5.39 14.37 0.48
N VAL A 98 4.30 14.49 1.25
CA VAL A 98 3.46 15.70 1.27
C VAL A 98 3.13 16.13 2.69
N THR A 99 2.79 17.41 2.85
CA THR A 99 2.30 17.96 4.12
C THR A 99 0.92 17.40 4.46
N THR A 100 0.72 16.98 5.70
CA THR A 100 -0.60 16.53 6.21
C THR A 100 -1.33 17.62 6.98
N THR A 101 -0.63 18.72 7.30
CA THR A 101 -1.20 19.87 8.02
C THR A 101 -0.77 21.18 7.36
N GLN A 102 -1.58 22.22 7.57
CA GLN A 102 -1.23 23.57 7.14
C GLN A 102 0.00 24.05 7.91
N ASN A 103 0.90 24.76 7.21
CA ASN A 103 2.13 25.33 7.76
C ASN A 103 3.17 24.32 8.27
N GLN A 104 3.03 23.01 7.98
CA GLN A 104 4.11 22.04 8.20
C GLN A 104 5.39 22.47 7.45
N ILE A 105 5.22 23.02 6.25
CA ILE A 105 6.20 23.90 5.62
C ILE A 105 5.68 25.32 5.80
N PRO A 106 6.48 26.28 6.30
CA PRO A 106 6.02 27.65 6.53
C PRO A 106 5.34 28.25 5.30
N GLY A 107 4.07 28.64 5.43
CA GLY A 107 3.27 29.27 4.37
C GLY A 107 2.62 28.30 3.38
N ALA A 108 2.82 26.98 3.52
CA ALA A 108 2.20 25.99 2.65
C ALA A 108 0.86 25.47 3.21
N PRO A 109 -0.15 25.21 2.36
CA PRO A 109 -1.31 24.42 2.76
C PRO A 109 -0.93 22.96 3.01
N ALA A 110 -1.86 22.20 3.59
CA ALA A 110 -1.78 20.74 3.53
C ALA A 110 -1.82 20.25 2.06
N ASP A 111 -1.43 19.00 1.82
CA ASP A 111 -1.25 18.44 0.47
C ASP A 111 -0.20 19.19 -0.36
N THR A 112 0.89 19.67 0.24
CA THR A 112 2.01 20.29 -0.48
C THR A 112 3.19 19.33 -0.54
N LEU A 113 3.81 19.16 -1.71
CA LEU A 113 5.03 18.35 -1.86
C LEU A 113 6.12 18.88 -0.92
N ILE A 114 6.73 18.01 -0.12
CA ILE A 114 7.82 18.39 0.78
C ILE A 114 9.14 18.36 -0.01
N PRO A 115 9.83 19.50 -0.20
CA PRO A 115 11.07 19.53 -0.95
C PRO A 115 12.14 18.63 -0.32
N GLY A 116 12.79 17.81 -1.14
CA GLY A 116 13.83 16.88 -0.70
C GLY A 116 13.32 15.55 -0.15
N ASN A 117 12.01 15.37 0.05
CA ASN A 117 11.43 14.14 0.61
C ASN A 117 11.14 13.05 -0.43
N ASP A 118 11.68 13.16 -1.65
CA ASP A 118 11.61 12.07 -2.61
C ASP A 118 12.73 11.05 -2.37
N HIS A 119 12.44 10.07 -1.51
CA HIS A 119 13.39 9.02 -1.12
C HIS A 119 13.04 7.65 -1.68
N GLY A 120 12.28 7.55 -2.78
CA GLY A 120 12.07 6.27 -3.45
C GLY A 120 11.07 5.30 -2.79
N GLN A 121 10.52 5.65 -1.61
CA GLN A 121 9.56 4.80 -0.90
C GLN A 121 8.15 4.89 -1.48
N VAL A 122 7.55 3.74 -1.78
CA VAL A 122 6.18 3.66 -2.25
C VAL A 122 5.57 2.29 -1.96
N LEU A 123 4.29 2.29 -1.54
CA LEU A 123 3.49 1.08 -1.40
C LEU A 123 2.32 1.11 -2.38
N GLY A 124 2.17 0.02 -3.13
CA GLY A 124 0.96 -0.31 -3.88
C GLY A 124 0.14 -1.37 -3.14
N ILE A 125 -1.17 -1.18 -3.05
CA ILE A 125 -2.11 -2.20 -2.62
C ILE A 125 -3.11 -2.43 -3.74
N PHE A 126 -3.23 -3.67 -4.19
CA PHE A 126 -4.09 -4.04 -5.30
C PHE A 126 -4.95 -5.26 -4.99
N THR A 127 -6.23 -5.14 -5.32
CA THR A 127 -7.16 -6.26 -5.45
C THR A 127 -8.06 -6.05 -6.66
N ALA A 128 -8.27 -7.10 -7.45
CA ALA A 128 -9.00 -6.97 -8.71
C ALA A 128 -10.52 -6.94 -8.51
N LYS A 129 -11.06 -7.80 -7.63
CA LYS A 129 -12.51 -8.06 -7.54
C LYS A 129 -13.07 -7.92 -6.14
N SER A 130 -12.28 -7.38 -5.22
CA SER A 130 -12.58 -7.36 -3.79
C SER A 130 -12.30 -5.99 -3.20
N ASP A 131 -12.41 -5.90 -1.88
CA ASP A 131 -12.28 -4.67 -1.15
C ASP A 131 -10.90 -4.53 -0.50
N VAL A 132 -10.45 -3.29 -0.36
CA VAL A 132 -9.56 -2.98 0.74
C VAL A 132 -10.43 -2.63 1.93
N GLN A 133 -10.24 -3.36 3.01
CA GLN A 133 -11.03 -3.28 4.22
C GLN A 133 -10.22 -2.58 5.32
N MET A 134 -10.88 -1.77 6.13
CA MET A 134 -10.32 -1.22 7.36
C MET A 134 -10.93 -1.95 8.55
N ASP A 135 -10.08 -2.50 9.39
CA ASP A 135 -10.46 -3.10 10.67
C ASP A 135 -9.47 -2.61 11.75
N ASN A 136 -9.52 -1.30 12.03
CA ASN A 136 -8.56 -0.63 12.89
C ASN A 136 -8.54 -1.26 14.29
N LYS A 137 -7.37 -1.74 14.71
CA LYS A 137 -7.12 -2.31 16.04
C LYS A 137 -6.40 -1.35 16.98
N GLN A 138 -6.11 -0.12 16.53
CA GLN A 138 -5.41 0.87 17.33
C GLN A 138 -6.29 1.43 18.44
N SER A 139 -5.72 1.59 19.63
CA SER A 139 -6.43 2.00 20.84
C SER A 139 -6.85 3.48 20.83
N ASN A 140 -6.17 4.33 20.05
CA ASN A 140 -6.49 5.74 19.95
C ASN A 140 -7.55 6.08 18.89
N GLY A 141 -8.12 5.07 18.22
CA GLY A 141 -9.17 5.24 17.22
C GLY A 141 -8.71 5.83 15.88
N ASN A 142 -7.44 6.20 15.73
CA ASN A 142 -6.92 6.78 14.49
C ASN A 142 -6.30 5.71 13.59
N LEU A 143 -6.27 5.97 12.28
CA LEU A 143 -5.64 5.10 11.30
C LEU A 143 -4.99 5.93 10.19
N GLU A 144 -3.73 5.65 9.88
CA GLU A 144 -3.02 6.24 8.75
C GLU A 144 -2.50 5.17 7.79
N ILE A 145 -2.78 5.36 6.50
CA ILE A 145 -2.40 4.45 5.43
C ILE A 145 -1.66 5.25 4.36
N ASP A 146 -0.36 5.01 4.24
CA ASP A 146 0.49 5.53 3.20
C ASP A 146 0.65 4.48 2.11
N ALA A 147 -0.23 4.56 1.12
CA ALA A 147 -0.25 3.66 -0.01
C ALA A 147 -0.98 4.28 -1.19
N SER A 148 -0.54 3.93 -2.40
CA SER A 148 -1.43 3.96 -3.54
C SER A 148 -2.26 2.67 -3.57
N ILE A 149 -3.58 2.80 -3.66
CA ILE A 149 -4.54 1.71 -3.54
C ILE A 149 -5.41 1.64 -4.80
N ALA A 150 -5.53 0.44 -5.36
CA ALA A 150 -6.41 0.17 -6.49
C ALA A 150 -7.29 -1.07 -6.23
N MET A 151 -8.60 -0.87 -6.28
CA MET A 151 -9.63 -1.90 -6.14
C MET A 151 -10.47 -1.94 -7.42
N ILE A 152 -9.82 -2.26 -8.55
CA ILE A 152 -10.45 -2.14 -9.87
C ILE A 152 -10.35 -3.38 -10.76
N SER A 153 -11.50 -3.73 -11.33
CA SER A 153 -11.64 -4.59 -12.50
C SER A 153 -12.82 -4.16 -13.37
N GLN A 154 -12.84 -4.65 -14.61
CA GLN A 154 -14.01 -4.54 -15.48
C GLN A 154 -15.24 -5.18 -14.79
N GLY A 155 -16.32 -4.41 -14.65
CA GLY A 155 -17.55 -4.86 -13.97
C GLY A 155 -17.40 -5.17 -12.47
N GLY A 156 -16.28 -4.78 -11.85
CA GLY A 156 -15.98 -5.06 -10.46
C GLY A 156 -16.84 -4.26 -9.48
N THR A 157 -16.88 -4.73 -8.23
CA THR A 157 -17.55 -4.06 -7.11
C THR A 157 -16.57 -3.57 -6.03
N GLY A 158 -15.26 -3.68 -6.31
CA GLY A 158 -14.20 -3.35 -5.37
C GLY A 158 -14.29 -1.90 -4.89
N GLY A 159 -14.16 -1.74 -3.58
CA GLY A 159 -14.25 -0.46 -2.91
C GLY A 159 -13.56 -0.48 -1.55
N TRP A 160 -13.42 0.71 -0.99
CA TRP A 160 -12.78 0.88 0.30
C TRP A 160 -13.83 0.95 1.40
N ILE A 161 -13.80 0.00 2.32
CA ILE A 161 -14.85 -0.19 3.32
C ILE A 161 -14.28 -0.37 4.73
N ASN A 162 -14.93 0.22 5.73
CA ASN A 162 -14.66 -0.11 7.13
C ASN A 162 -15.58 -1.25 7.57
N ILE A 163 -14.98 -2.32 8.08
CA ILE A 163 -15.65 -3.50 8.63
C ILE A 163 -15.43 -3.66 10.14
N GLY A 164 -14.55 -2.84 10.72
CA GLY A 164 -14.20 -2.86 12.12
C GLY A 164 -14.88 -1.75 12.91
N ASN A 165 -14.18 -1.31 13.97
CA ASN A 165 -14.64 -0.24 14.83
C ASN A 165 -14.69 1.11 14.08
N HIS A 166 -15.43 2.06 14.65
CA HIS A 166 -15.42 3.45 14.21
C HIS A 166 -13.98 4.02 14.24
N ILE A 167 -13.62 4.81 13.23
CA ILE A 167 -12.31 5.47 13.14
C ILE A 167 -12.49 6.96 13.42
N ASP A 168 -11.81 7.49 14.42
CA ASP A 168 -11.90 8.89 14.81
C ASP A 168 -11.27 9.79 13.73
N THR A 169 -10.03 9.49 13.35
CA THR A 169 -9.32 10.16 12.25
C THR A 169 -8.70 9.13 11.31
N LEU A 170 -9.06 9.23 10.04
CA LEU A 170 -8.47 8.45 8.95
C LEU A 170 -7.61 9.37 8.08
N VAL A 171 -6.34 9.01 7.93
CA VAL A 171 -5.41 9.62 6.99
C VAL A 171 -5.09 8.61 5.89
N LEU A 172 -5.23 9.03 4.63
CA LEU A 172 -4.77 8.26 3.48
C LEU A 172 -3.81 9.14 2.67
N MET A 173 -2.56 8.71 2.53
CA MET A 173 -1.56 9.38 1.70
C MET A 173 -1.19 8.51 0.49
N GLY A 174 -1.47 8.99 -0.72
CA GLY A 174 -1.19 8.23 -1.93
C GLY A 174 -2.20 8.48 -3.04
N GLY A 175 -2.42 7.46 -3.88
CA GLY A 175 -3.49 7.46 -4.88
C GLY A 175 -4.59 6.48 -4.50
N ARG A 176 -5.84 6.74 -4.86
CA ARG A 176 -6.94 5.79 -4.64
C ARG A 176 -7.80 5.65 -5.89
N ILE A 177 -7.98 4.41 -6.34
CA ILE A 177 -8.86 4.07 -7.45
C ILE A 177 -9.77 2.91 -7.01
N ALA A 178 -11.07 3.04 -7.21
CA ALA A 178 -12.06 2.03 -6.81
C ALA A 178 -13.18 1.93 -7.84
N ASN A 179 -13.76 0.74 -8.01
CA ASN A 179 -14.98 0.58 -8.80
C ASN A 179 -16.19 1.24 -8.11
N GLN A 180 -16.25 1.17 -6.78
CA GLN A 180 -17.37 1.69 -6.00
C GLN A 180 -16.92 2.48 -4.77
N ALA A 181 -17.72 3.49 -4.42
CA ALA A 181 -17.63 4.14 -3.12
C ALA A 181 -18.36 3.28 -2.08
N LYS A 182 -17.68 2.94 -0.97
CA LYS A 182 -18.23 2.18 0.15
C LYS A 182 -18.07 2.95 1.46
N SER A 183 -18.71 2.47 2.53
CA SER A 183 -18.76 3.18 3.82
C SER A 183 -17.40 3.18 4.52
N GLY A 184 -16.94 4.35 4.96
CA GLY A 184 -15.70 4.50 5.74
C GLY A 184 -15.90 4.45 7.26
N ASN A 185 -17.10 4.67 7.78
CA ASN A 185 -17.40 4.78 9.22
C ASN A 185 -16.32 5.57 10.01
N THR A 186 -16.13 6.84 9.63
CA THR A 186 -15.08 7.72 10.18
C THR A 186 -15.62 9.08 10.59
N THR A 187 -15.10 9.67 11.68
CA THR A 187 -15.42 11.07 12.05
C THR A 187 -14.69 12.07 11.16
N THR A 188 -13.36 11.99 11.11
CA THR A 188 -12.50 12.85 10.28
C THR A 188 -11.84 12.03 9.19
N ARG A 189 -11.87 12.51 7.95
CA ARG A 189 -11.25 11.84 6.80
C ARG A 189 -10.35 12.80 6.03
N ASN A 190 -9.05 12.59 6.15
CA ASN A 190 -7.99 13.34 5.47
C ASN A 190 -7.42 12.49 4.35
N ILE A 191 -7.52 12.94 3.11
CA ILE A 191 -6.99 12.23 1.95
C ILE A 191 -6.01 13.17 1.25
N PHE A 192 -4.75 12.77 1.18
CA PHE A 192 -3.65 13.50 0.57
C PHE A 192 -3.16 12.75 -0.66
N PHE A 193 -2.94 13.47 -1.74
CA PHE A 193 -2.40 12.87 -2.95
C PHE A 193 -0.88 12.82 -2.85
N ASP A 194 -0.26 11.68 -3.12
CA ASP A 194 1.20 11.63 -3.25
C ASP A 194 1.62 12.37 -4.53
N ARG A 195 1.98 13.63 -4.35
CA ARG A 195 2.27 14.57 -5.43
C ARG A 195 3.48 14.20 -6.26
N ARG A 196 4.33 13.28 -5.80
CA ARG A 196 5.47 12.79 -6.60
C ARG A 196 5.00 12.14 -7.90
N PHE A 197 3.82 11.50 -7.89
CA PHE A 197 3.22 10.90 -9.09
C PHE A 197 2.92 11.90 -10.21
N ALA A 198 2.82 13.20 -9.90
CA ALA A 198 2.60 14.26 -10.88
C ALA A 198 3.89 14.92 -11.38
N GLN A 199 5.06 14.59 -10.82
CA GLN A 199 6.34 15.26 -11.13
C GLN A 199 7.13 14.61 -12.28
N ASN A 200 6.55 13.66 -13.02
CA ASN A 200 7.18 12.92 -14.13
C ASN A 200 8.48 12.15 -13.80
N GLY A 201 8.98 12.18 -12.56
CA GLY A 201 10.19 11.47 -12.11
C GLY A 201 9.94 10.28 -11.17
N PHE A 202 8.71 10.13 -10.67
CA PHE A 202 8.35 9.10 -9.69
C PHE A 202 7.13 8.32 -10.17
N ALA A 203 7.34 7.06 -10.56
CA ALA A 203 6.26 6.23 -11.07
C ALA A 203 5.39 5.68 -9.93
N PRO A 204 4.04 5.72 -10.06
CA PRO A 204 3.16 5.05 -9.12
C PRO A 204 3.41 3.53 -9.10
N PRO A 205 2.94 2.83 -8.07
CA PRO A 205 2.91 1.37 -8.07
C PRO A 205 2.19 0.84 -9.30
N TRP A 206 2.67 -0.29 -9.80
CA TRP A 206 2.05 -0.95 -10.93
C TRP A 206 0.86 -1.80 -10.48
N TYR A 207 -0.24 -1.76 -11.24
CA TYR A 207 -1.43 -2.55 -10.96
C TYR A 207 -1.69 -3.57 -12.08
N PRO A 208 -1.69 -4.89 -11.79
CA PRO A 208 -1.72 -5.96 -12.78
C PRO A 208 -2.88 -5.96 -13.79
N SER A 209 -3.97 -5.23 -13.53
CA SER A 209 -5.16 -5.23 -14.38
C SER A 209 -5.44 -3.90 -15.07
N THR A 210 -4.64 -2.85 -14.87
CA THR A 210 -5.01 -1.51 -15.31
C THR A 210 -4.28 -1.13 -16.60
N THR A 211 -4.89 -1.41 -17.74
CA THR A 211 -4.57 -0.66 -18.96
C THR A 211 -5.18 0.73 -18.81
N VAL A 212 -4.34 1.75 -18.60
CA VAL A 212 -4.78 3.14 -18.74
C VAL A 212 -5.09 3.36 -20.22
N GLN A 213 -6.36 3.32 -20.60
CA GLN A 213 -6.75 3.89 -21.88
C GLN A 213 -6.69 5.41 -21.73
N SER A 214 -5.67 6.04 -22.30
CA SER A 214 -5.74 7.48 -22.51
C SER A 214 -6.90 7.74 -23.46
N SER A 215 -8.02 8.26 -22.97
CA SER A 215 -8.96 8.93 -23.85
C SER A 215 -8.24 10.14 -24.42
N ALA A 216 -8.00 10.16 -25.73
CA ALA A 216 -7.58 11.37 -26.41
C ALA A 216 -8.54 12.51 -26.03
N SER A 217 -7.97 13.65 -25.68
CA SER A 217 -8.67 14.87 -25.29
C SER A 217 -9.69 15.32 -26.35
N TYR A 218 -10.81 15.88 -25.89
CA TYR A 218 -11.60 16.83 -26.68
C TYR A 218 -11.13 18.26 -26.36
#